data_AF-A0A0A6XEH6-F1
#
_entry.id   AF-A0A0A6XEH6-F1
#
_cell.length_a   1.000
_cell.length_b   1.000
_cell.length_c   1.000
_cell.angle_alpha   90.00
_cell.angle_beta   90.00
_cell.angle_gamma   90.00
#
_symmetry.space_group_name_H-M   'P 1'
#
loop_
_entity.id
_entity.type
_entity.pdbx_description
1 polymer ?
#
loop_
_entity_poly.entity_id
_entity_poly.type
_entity_poly.pdbx_seq_one_letter_code
_entity_poly.pdbx_strand_id
1 'polypeptide(L)'
;MVGDVGLGDARSVLLSGGPVQSAGAARILNGRVAGAEDADLVIQQAPPVNPKANERRTGSKKFGPVKVGAGALTARAAWTTGMECDPAAADASAASAEISRVTVTGGGSGALVRVPERISSRSGTALRQRAGITQTVASATITAGRISLVDNEVRIRVLRAPELRASMTADRQGRVDYQPAIVEVSSRGGKQVRLTTAGDHIDITLSEEMRPLESLPAPIGPVGDLPLPKIPRLPVIGEPENAPAPTAKPGSTLRVSLGEVRQAREGDAIAARATAIRMTLTRNADKNGNKADAPSGVVADLGIGMLEAAAVAPTGGDSAPGRSTPSDSVQGVSPAGTGAGSTGLPITGPRVIGLIIAGAGLVLGGICAVALTSRRRRNEP
;
A
#
# COMPACT_ATOMS: atom_id res chain seq x y z
N MET A 1 -18.60 6.33 3.73
CA MET A 1 -17.61 6.26 2.63
C MET A 1 -16.47 5.39 3.13
N VAL A 2 -16.05 4.37 2.39
CA VAL A 2 -14.89 3.53 2.69
C VAL A 2 -13.82 3.97 1.69
N GLY A 3 -12.80 4.68 2.16
CA GLY A 3 -11.65 5.10 1.36
C GLY A 3 -10.39 4.91 2.22
N ASP A 4 -9.30 4.46 1.60
CA ASP A 4 -7.99 4.26 2.24
C ASP A 4 -7.95 3.29 3.44
N VAL A 5 -8.71 2.20 3.35
CA VAL A 5 -8.75 1.14 4.36
C VAL A 5 -8.26 -0.19 3.77
N GLY A 6 -7.18 -0.73 4.32
CA GLY A 6 -6.55 -1.97 3.86
C GLY A 6 -6.83 -3.18 4.75
N LEU A 7 -6.88 -4.38 4.18
CA LEU A 7 -6.93 -5.65 4.92
C LEU A 7 -5.63 -6.43 4.74
N GLY A 8 -5.04 -6.87 5.84
CA GLY A 8 -3.76 -7.60 5.85
C GLY A 8 -2.61 -6.72 5.39
N ASP A 9 -2.34 -5.64 6.12
CA ASP A 9 -1.18 -4.77 5.86
C ASP A 9 0.07 -5.38 6.48
N ALA A 10 1.15 -5.50 5.72
CA ALA A 10 2.42 -6.09 6.16
C ALA A 10 3.58 -5.27 5.61
N ARG A 11 4.32 -4.61 6.50
CA ARG A 11 5.45 -3.73 6.14
C ARG A 11 6.71 -4.14 6.87
N SER A 12 7.82 -3.97 6.19
CA SER A 12 9.16 -4.22 6.69
C SER A 12 10.05 -3.04 6.34
N VAL A 13 11.02 -2.76 7.21
CA VAL A 13 11.96 -1.66 7.05
C VAL A 13 13.35 -2.11 7.47
N LEU A 14 14.33 -1.53 6.78
CA LEU A 14 15.76 -1.60 7.07
C LEU A 14 16.31 -0.18 7.04
N LEU A 15 17.07 0.18 8.07
CA LEU A 15 17.75 1.44 8.27
C LEU A 15 19.19 1.13 8.70
N SER A 16 20.13 1.98 8.31
CA SER A 16 21.49 1.96 8.85
C SER A 16 21.65 3.08 9.89
N GLY A 17 22.47 2.86 10.91
CA GLY A 17 22.80 3.87 11.93
C GLY A 17 21.68 4.30 12.91
N GLY A 18 20.54 3.61 12.97
CA GLY A 18 19.44 3.89 13.91
C GLY A 18 19.45 3.01 15.17
N PRO A 19 18.78 3.41 16.28
CA PRO A 19 18.61 2.52 17.44
C PRO A 19 17.72 1.31 17.09
N VAL A 20 16.80 1.48 16.14
CA VAL A 20 16.07 0.39 15.47
C VAL A 20 16.54 0.35 14.03
N GLN A 21 17.27 -0.70 13.69
CA GLN A 21 17.92 -0.88 12.40
C GLN A 21 17.05 -1.70 11.46
N SER A 22 16.27 -2.64 11.98
CA SER A 22 15.29 -3.37 11.19
C SER A 22 14.00 -3.56 11.96
N ALA A 23 12.88 -3.54 11.25
CA ALA A 23 11.58 -3.78 11.86
C ALA A 23 10.61 -4.40 10.86
N GLY A 24 9.73 -5.26 11.36
CA GLY A 24 8.58 -5.80 10.64
C GLY A 24 7.31 -5.54 11.43
N ALA A 25 6.22 -5.21 10.74
CA ALA A 25 4.90 -5.06 11.34
C ALA A 25 3.81 -5.58 10.42
N ALA A 26 2.79 -6.21 11.00
CA ALA A 26 1.63 -6.72 10.28
C ALA A 26 0.34 -6.42 11.06
N ARG A 27 -0.69 -5.91 10.38
CA ARG A 27 -2.00 -5.55 10.96
C ARG A 27 -3.13 -6.12 10.11
N ILE A 28 -4.14 -6.71 10.76
CA ILE A 28 -5.26 -7.35 10.05
C ILE A 28 -6.15 -6.33 9.30
N LEU A 29 -6.35 -5.15 9.86
CA LEU A 29 -7.12 -4.06 9.25
C LEU A 29 -6.38 -2.74 9.47
N ASN A 30 -6.04 -2.06 8.39
CA ASN A 30 -5.54 -0.71 8.42
C ASN A 30 -6.71 0.29 8.33
N GLY A 31 -7.53 0.33 9.39
CA GLY A 31 -8.72 1.16 9.48
C GLY A 31 -9.45 0.98 10.82
N ARG A 32 -10.25 1.97 11.20
CA ARG A 32 -11.00 2.04 12.46
C ARG A 32 -12.47 2.22 12.16
N VAL A 33 -13.28 1.41 12.81
CA VAL A 33 -14.72 1.64 12.93
C VAL A 33 -14.94 2.44 14.21
N ALA A 34 -15.71 3.51 14.16
CA ALA A 34 -16.01 4.31 15.34
C ALA A 34 -16.59 3.42 16.46
N GLY A 35 -16.00 3.49 17.65
CA GLY A 35 -16.40 2.70 18.82
C GLY A 35 -15.93 1.24 18.83
N ALA A 36 -15.16 0.79 17.83
CA ALA A 36 -14.56 -0.55 17.82
C ALA A 36 -13.13 -0.56 18.39
N GLU A 37 -12.71 -1.71 18.91
CA GLU A 37 -11.33 -1.95 19.33
C GLU A 37 -10.35 -1.88 18.14
N ASP A 38 -9.08 -1.59 18.44
CA ASP A 38 -8.02 -1.61 17.44
C ASP A 38 -7.81 -3.01 16.86
N ALA A 39 -7.46 -3.02 15.57
CA ALA A 39 -7.18 -4.25 14.85
C ALA A 39 -5.95 -4.97 15.41
N ASP A 40 -5.91 -6.30 15.34
CA ASP A 40 -4.75 -7.08 15.77
C ASP A 40 -3.49 -6.62 15.01
N LEU A 41 -2.40 -6.45 15.77
CA LEU A 41 -1.10 -6.00 15.31
C LEU A 41 -0.02 -6.94 15.86
N VAL A 42 0.98 -7.21 15.03
CA VAL A 42 2.25 -7.81 15.43
C VAL A 42 3.38 -6.91 14.96
N ILE A 43 4.39 -6.72 15.81
CA ILE A 43 5.60 -5.97 15.49
C ILE A 43 6.81 -6.70 16.07
N GLN A 44 7.93 -6.68 15.34
CA GLN A 44 9.24 -7.04 15.87
C GLN A 44 10.26 -6.02 15.37
N GLN A 45 11.20 -5.65 16.23
CA GLN A 45 12.28 -4.70 15.96
C GLN A 45 13.62 -5.33 16.33
N ALA A 46 14.69 -4.90 15.67
CA ALA A 46 16.05 -5.22 16.02
C ALA A 46 16.95 -3.98 15.84
N PRO A 47 17.98 -3.81 16.70
CA PRO A 47 18.32 -4.61 17.89
C PRO A 47 17.31 -4.52 19.06
N PRO A 48 17.30 -5.51 19.99
CA PRO A 48 18.03 -6.78 19.95
C PRO A 48 17.39 -7.80 18.99
N VAL A 49 18.17 -8.78 18.53
CA VAL A 49 17.67 -9.84 17.66
C VAL A 49 17.02 -10.95 18.47
N ASN A 50 15.84 -11.39 18.03
CA ASN A 50 15.17 -12.57 18.57
C ASN A 50 15.28 -13.74 17.58
N PRO A 51 15.54 -14.98 18.05
CA PRO A 51 15.71 -16.13 17.16
C PRO A 51 14.42 -16.51 16.43
N LYS A 52 13.25 -16.20 17.00
CA LYS A 52 11.92 -16.48 16.43
C LYS A 52 11.20 -15.22 16.00
N ALA A 53 10.31 -15.34 15.01
CA ALA A 53 9.38 -14.28 14.63
C ALA A 53 8.33 -14.06 15.74
N ASN A 54 7.80 -12.85 15.83
CA ASN A 54 6.57 -12.62 16.58
C ASN A 54 5.39 -13.05 15.72
N GLU A 55 4.45 -13.79 16.32
CA GLU A 55 3.30 -14.35 15.61
C GLU A 55 2.01 -14.15 16.40
N ARG A 56 0.90 -13.94 15.68
CA ARG A 56 -0.44 -13.86 16.28
C ARG A 56 -1.45 -14.51 15.35
N ARG A 57 -2.17 -15.51 15.86
CA ARG A 57 -3.37 -16.03 15.19
C ARG A 57 -4.54 -15.10 15.49
N THR A 58 -5.33 -14.80 14.47
CA THR A 58 -6.53 -13.99 14.60
C THR A 58 -7.74 -14.89 14.40
N GLY A 59 -8.74 -14.75 15.27
CA GLY A 59 -10.04 -15.41 15.07
C GLY A 59 -10.82 -14.78 13.90
N SER A 60 -12.03 -15.27 13.65
CA SER A 60 -12.95 -14.58 12.75
C SER A 60 -13.38 -13.26 13.42
N LYS A 61 -13.35 -12.15 12.66
CA LYS A 61 -13.66 -10.82 13.17
C LYS A 61 -14.60 -10.07 12.23
N LYS A 62 -15.33 -9.10 12.78
CA LYS A 62 -16.18 -8.19 12.02
C LYS A 62 -15.75 -6.75 12.32
N PHE A 63 -15.46 -6.00 11.26
CA PHE A 63 -15.09 -4.59 11.29
C PHE A 63 -16.11 -3.82 10.46
N GLY A 64 -17.22 -3.41 11.08
CA GLY A 64 -18.30 -2.71 10.38
C GLY A 64 -18.87 -3.56 9.22
N PRO A 65 -18.81 -3.10 7.96
CA PRO A 65 -19.27 -3.87 6.79
C PRO A 65 -18.32 -5.01 6.38
N VAL A 66 -17.13 -5.10 6.97
CA VAL A 66 -16.13 -6.11 6.63
C VAL A 66 -16.21 -7.26 7.61
N LYS A 67 -16.33 -8.48 7.10
CA LYS A 67 -16.17 -9.73 7.85
C LYS A 67 -14.93 -10.45 7.35
N VAL A 68 -14.10 -10.91 8.27
CA VAL A 68 -12.91 -11.71 7.97
C VAL A 68 -12.98 -13.03 8.74
N GLY A 69 -12.54 -14.11 8.11
CA GLY A 69 -12.33 -15.39 8.76
C GLY A 69 -11.07 -15.39 9.63
N ALA A 70 -10.63 -16.58 10.01
CA ALA A 70 -9.39 -16.76 10.75
C ALA A 70 -8.20 -16.23 9.95
N GLY A 71 -7.20 -15.70 10.64
CA GLY A 71 -5.99 -15.15 10.05
C GLY A 71 -4.74 -15.43 10.89
N ALA A 72 -3.61 -14.99 10.36
CA ALA A 72 -2.31 -15.11 10.99
C ALA A 72 -1.45 -13.89 10.62
N LEU A 73 -0.80 -13.31 11.62
CA LEU A 73 0.12 -12.20 11.45
C LEU A 73 1.50 -12.65 11.90
N THR A 74 2.53 -12.32 11.12
CA THR A 74 3.92 -12.57 11.51
C THR A 74 4.79 -11.34 11.26
N ALA A 75 5.74 -11.10 12.14
CA ALA A 75 6.78 -10.11 11.95
C ALA A 75 8.14 -10.65 12.40
N ARG A 76 9.14 -10.49 11.55
CA ARG A 76 10.52 -10.84 11.83
C ARG A 76 11.45 -9.66 11.55
N ALA A 77 12.35 -9.40 12.50
CA ALA A 77 13.43 -8.44 12.35
C ALA A 77 14.73 -9.05 12.89
N ALA A 78 15.81 -8.88 12.14
CA ALA A 78 17.15 -9.33 12.47
C ALA A 78 18.15 -8.22 12.15
N TRP A 79 19.19 -8.11 12.97
CA TRP A 79 20.27 -7.18 12.81
C TRP A 79 21.51 -7.68 13.55
N THR A 80 22.53 -8.08 12.81
CA THR A 80 23.83 -8.46 13.39
C THR A 80 24.82 -7.32 13.21
N THR A 81 25.73 -7.16 14.18
CA THR A 81 26.86 -6.24 14.04
C THR A 81 27.60 -6.52 12.73
N GLY A 82 27.88 -5.48 11.94
CA GLY A 82 28.55 -5.60 10.64
C GLY A 82 27.61 -5.83 9.44
N MET A 83 26.30 -6.05 9.65
CA MET A 83 25.33 -6.17 8.54
C MET A 83 25.25 -4.90 7.68
N GLU A 84 25.68 -3.75 8.19
CA GLU A 84 25.82 -2.49 7.42
C GLU A 84 26.86 -2.59 6.31
N CYS A 85 27.90 -3.41 6.52
CA CYS A 85 29.03 -3.56 5.60
C CYS A 85 28.92 -4.83 4.76
N ASP A 86 28.35 -5.91 5.32
CA ASP A 86 28.27 -7.22 4.69
C ASP A 86 26.84 -7.64 4.34
N PRO A 87 26.61 -8.20 3.14
CA PRO A 87 25.31 -8.67 2.71
C PRO A 87 24.83 -9.84 3.56
N ALA A 88 23.53 -9.86 3.87
CA ALA A 88 22.90 -10.97 4.58
C ALA A 88 22.42 -12.06 3.60
N ALA A 89 22.55 -13.32 4.00
CA ALA A 89 22.04 -14.46 3.23
C ALA A 89 20.49 -14.46 3.16
N ALA A 90 19.82 -13.91 4.17
CA ALA A 90 18.36 -13.83 4.31
C ALA A 90 17.88 -12.38 4.45
N ASP A 91 16.56 -12.18 4.45
CA ASP A 91 15.96 -10.87 4.69
C ASP A 91 16.30 -10.38 6.10
N ALA A 92 16.72 -9.11 6.20
CA ALA A 92 17.01 -8.45 7.46
C ALA A 92 15.71 -8.15 8.23
N SER A 93 14.62 -7.87 7.51
CA SER A 93 13.28 -7.89 8.10
C SER A 93 12.26 -8.43 7.11
N ALA A 94 11.23 -9.08 7.64
CA ALA A 94 10.11 -9.63 6.89
C ALA A 94 8.83 -9.50 7.69
N ALA A 95 7.71 -9.26 7.02
CA ALA A 95 6.39 -9.24 7.64
C ALA A 95 5.37 -9.94 6.74
N SER A 96 4.38 -10.60 7.34
CA SER A 96 3.26 -11.17 6.61
C SER A 96 1.94 -11.05 7.35
N ALA A 97 0.86 -10.92 6.58
CA ALA A 97 -0.50 -11.01 7.07
C ALA A 97 -1.26 -11.99 6.18
N GLU A 98 -1.89 -13.00 6.80
CA GLU A 98 -2.75 -13.96 6.13
C GLU A 98 -4.18 -13.85 6.68
N ILE A 99 -5.16 -13.83 5.78
CA ILE A 99 -6.56 -13.72 6.13
C ILE A 99 -7.33 -14.71 5.27
N SER A 100 -8.12 -15.56 5.90
CA SER A 100 -9.08 -16.40 5.19
C SER A 100 -10.43 -15.71 5.09
N ARG A 101 -11.17 -15.97 4.00
CA ARG A 101 -12.59 -15.60 3.86
C ARG A 101 -12.87 -14.13 4.17
N VAL A 102 -12.68 -13.25 3.19
CA VAL A 102 -13.07 -11.84 3.31
C VAL A 102 -14.45 -11.65 2.68
N THR A 103 -15.35 -10.98 3.38
CA THR A 103 -16.63 -10.54 2.84
C THR A 103 -16.84 -9.09 3.19
N VAL A 104 -17.06 -8.25 2.18
CA VAL A 104 -17.52 -6.87 2.34
C VAL A 104 -19.00 -6.85 1.99
N THR A 105 -19.85 -6.66 3.00
CA THR A 105 -21.30 -6.58 2.80
C THR A 105 -21.66 -5.25 2.15
N GLY A 106 -22.52 -5.30 1.12
CA GLY A 106 -23.22 -4.10 0.65
C GLY A 106 -24.39 -3.75 1.58
N GLY A 107 -25.06 -2.64 1.33
CA GLY A 107 -26.38 -2.39 1.94
C GLY A 107 -27.40 -3.39 1.39
N GLY A 108 -28.11 -4.09 2.28
CA GLY A 108 -29.01 -5.21 1.93
C GLY A 108 -28.47 -6.58 2.36
N SER A 109 -28.94 -7.66 1.71
CA SER A 109 -28.51 -9.05 1.98
C SER A 109 -27.33 -9.54 1.13
N GLY A 110 -26.92 -8.77 0.11
CA GLY A 110 -25.86 -9.12 -0.84
C GLY A 110 -24.44 -8.72 -0.42
N ALA A 111 -23.45 -9.49 -0.86
CA ALA A 111 -22.03 -9.20 -0.69
C ALA A 111 -21.48 -8.45 -1.91
N LEU A 112 -20.89 -7.27 -1.69
CA LEU A 112 -20.23 -6.49 -2.74
C LEU A 112 -18.93 -7.17 -3.18
N VAL A 113 -18.15 -7.66 -2.22
CA VAL A 113 -16.89 -8.37 -2.45
C VAL A 113 -16.85 -9.59 -1.56
N ARG A 114 -16.45 -10.73 -2.13
CA ARG A 114 -16.21 -11.97 -1.42
C ARG A 114 -14.93 -12.62 -1.92
N VAL A 115 -14.00 -12.87 -1.01
CA VAL A 115 -12.78 -13.63 -1.27
C VAL A 115 -12.88 -14.92 -0.46
N PRO A 116 -13.37 -16.04 -1.05
CA PRO A 116 -13.59 -17.28 -0.31
C PRO A 116 -12.28 -17.98 0.09
N GLU A 117 -11.21 -17.73 -0.66
CA GLU A 117 -9.90 -18.35 -0.46
C GLU A 117 -9.04 -17.48 0.47
N ARG A 118 -7.83 -17.98 0.80
CA ARG A 118 -6.87 -17.22 1.62
C ARG A 118 -6.29 -16.07 0.80
N ILE A 119 -6.16 -14.90 1.42
CA ILE A 119 -5.32 -13.79 0.96
C ILE A 119 -4.12 -13.71 1.88
N SER A 120 -2.95 -13.46 1.33
CA SER A 120 -1.74 -13.20 2.09
C SER A 120 -0.96 -12.04 1.49
N SER A 121 -0.50 -11.12 2.32
CA SER A 121 0.48 -10.09 1.96
C SER A 121 1.83 -10.44 2.59
N ARG A 122 2.90 -10.10 1.88
CA ARG A 122 4.26 -10.26 2.36
C ARG A 122 5.12 -9.10 1.91
N SER A 123 5.94 -8.60 2.82
CA SER A 123 7.04 -7.68 2.51
C SER A 123 8.34 -8.17 3.12
N GLY A 124 9.45 -7.77 2.50
CA GLY A 124 10.79 -8.05 3.02
C GLY A 124 11.79 -6.99 2.59
N THR A 125 12.81 -6.78 3.43
CA THR A 125 13.96 -5.93 3.13
C THR A 125 15.27 -6.67 3.41
N ALA A 126 16.28 -6.43 2.57
CA ALA A 126 17.55 -7.13 2.64
C ALA A 126 18.71 -6.27 2.12
N LEU A 127 19.92 -6.56 2.62
CA LEU A 127 21.19 -6.16 2.00
C LEU A 127 21.73 -7.34 1.19
N ARG A 128 21.95 -7.13 -0.10
CA ARG A 128 22.38 -8.15 -1.07
C ARG A 128 23.61 -7.68 -1.81
N GLN A 129 24.35 -8.62 -2.41
CA GLN A 129 25.43 -8.31 -3.35
C GLN A 129 25.03 -8.75 -4.76
N ARG A 130 25.28 -7.90 -5.76
CA ARG A 130 25.05 -8.23 -7.18
C ARG A 130 26.23 -7.75 -7.99
N ALA A 131 26.89 -8.67 -8.71
CA ALA A 131 28.10 -8.38 -9.47
C ALA A 131 29.17 -7.64 -8.64
N GLY A 132 29.36 -8.07 -7.37
CA GLY A 132 30.32 -7.45 -6.44
C GLY A 132 29.82 -6.18 -5.75
N ILE A 133 28.71 -5.57 -6.18
CA ILE A 133 28.19 -4.32 -5.65
C ILE A 133 27.12 -4.59 -4.59
N THR A 134 27.28 -4.00 -3.40
CA THR A 134 26.27 -4.04 -2.33
C THR A 134 25.06 -3.20 -2.73
N GLN A 135 23.87 -3.75 -2.49
CA GLN A 135 22.59 -3.09 -2.76
C GLN A 135 21.60 -3.36 -1.63
N THR A 136 20.79 -2.36 -1.31
CA THR A 136 19.56 -2.57 -0.55
C THR A 136 18.45 -3.03 -1.48
N VAL A 137 17.60 -3.91 -0.98
CA VAL A 137 16.47 -4.47 -1.72
C VAL A 137 15.24 -4.44 -0.82
N ALA A 138 14.14 -3.92 -1.34
CA ALA A 138 12.82 -4.06 -0.76
C ALA A 138 11.91 -4.79 -1.75
N SER A 139 11.06 -5.69 -1.22
CA SER A 139 10.11 -6.46 -2.02
C SER A 139 8.75 -6.51 -1.35
N ALA A 140 7.70 -6.53 -2.17
CA ALA A 140 6.32 -6.69 -1.74
C ALA A 140 5.57 -7.60 -2.72
N THR A 141 4.72 -8.47 -2.17
CA THR A 141 3.83 -9.33 -2.95
C THR A 141 2.51 -9.56 -2.20
N ILE A 142 1.46 -9.86 -2.96
CA ILE A 142 0.18 -10.32 -2.44
C ILE A 142 -0.23 -11.58 -3.19
N THR A 143 -0.73 -12.57 -2.46
CA THR A 143 -1.37 -13.75 -3.05
C THR A 143 -2.84 -13.71 -2.69
N ALA A 144 -3.68 -13.89 -3.70
CA ALA A 144 -5.10 -14.14 -3.57
C ALA A 144 -5.45 -15.25 -4.56
N GLY A 145 -6.50 -16.03 -4.29
CA GLY A 145 -6.91 -17.10 -5.21
C GLY A 145 -8.08 -16.68 -6.10
N ARG A 146 -9.26 -16.53 -5.50
CA ARG A 146 -10.48 -16.14 -6.18
C ARG A 146 -11.15 -14.97 -5.50
N ILE A 147 -11.61 -14.01 -6.29
CA ILE A 147 -12.39 -12.86 -5.84
C ILE A 147 -13.73 -12.91 -6.59
N SER A 148 -14.82 -12.90 -5.84
CA SER A 148 -16.17 -12.75 -6.36
C SER A 148 -16.67 -11.36 -6.03
N LEU A 149 -17.30 -10.72 -7.00
CA LEU A 149 -17.89 -9.39 -6.87
C LEU A 149 -19.37 -9.47 -7.16
N VAL A 150 -20.14 -8.58 -6.54
CA VAL A 150 -21.55 -8.38 -6.85
C VAL A 150 -22.33 -9.70 -6.84
N ASP A 151 -22.35 -10.38 -5.69
CA ASP A 151 -23.03 -11.68 -5.52
C ASP A 151 -22.65 -12.77 -6.57
N ASN A 152 -21.37 -12.79 -6.98
CA ASN A 152 -20.80 -13.67 -8.01
C ASN A 152 -21.24 -13.37 -9.44
N GLU A 153 -21.77 -12.18 -9.72
CA GLU A 153 -21.97 -11.72 -11.09
C GLU A 153 -20.63 -11.62 -11.83
N VAL A 154 -19.59 -11.15 -11.14
CA VAL A 154 -18.22 -11.10 -11.67
C VAL A 154 -17.30 -11.95 -10.79
N ARG A 155 -16.46 -12.78 -11.43
CA ARG A 155 -15.45 -13.61 -10.77
C ARG A 155 -14.09 -13.32 -11.38
N ILE A 156 -13.12 -13.08 -10.51
CA ILE A 156 -11.72 -12.88 -10.83
C ILE A 156 -10.93 -14.04 -10.24
N ARG A 157 -10.19 -14.76 -11.07
CA ARG A 157 -9.23 -15.78 -10.64
C ARG A 157 -7.82 -15.24 -10.84
N VAL A 158 -7.04 -15.20 -9.78
CA VAL A 158 -5.64 -14.78 -9.84
C VAL A 158 -4.80 -16.00 -10.20
N LEU A 159 -4.16 -15.94 -11.37
CA LEU A 159 -3.33 -17.02 -11.90
C LEU A 159 -1.86 -16.87 -11.52
N ARG A 160 -1.41 -15.61 -11.35
CA ARG A 160 -0.06 -15.27 -10.89
C ARG A 160 -0.14 -14.09 -9.94
N ALA A 161 0.51 -14.19 -8.79
CA ALA A 161 0.68 -13.09 -7.86
C ALA A 161 1.53 -11.97 -8.48
N PRO A 162 1.22 -10.70 -8.22
CA PRO A 162 2.09 -9.58 -8.56
C PRO A 162 3.34 -9.57 -7.65
N GLU A 163 4.43 -9.01 -8.15
CA GLU A 163 5.65 -8.78 -7.39
C GLU A 163 6.20 -7.39 -7.70
N LEU A 164 6.51 -6.63 -6.65
CA LEU A 164 7.18 -5.35 -6.74
C LEU A 164 8.51 -5.43 -6.00
N ARG A 165 9.59 -5.03 -6.67
CA ARG A 165 10.93 -4.96 -6.10
C ARG A 165 11.56 -3.63 -6.41
N ALA A 166 12.12 -2.98 -5.38
CA ALA A 166 12.93 -1.79 -5.50
C ALA A 166 14.34 -2.09 -4.97
N SER A 167 15.37 -1.59 -5.65
CA SER A 167 16.76 -1.73 -5.20
C SER A 167 17.58 -0.48 -5.47
N MET A 168 18.51 -0.19 -4.56
CA MET A 168 19.53 0.85 -4.70
C MET A 168 20.91 0.26 -4.41
N THR A 169 21.84 0.44 -5.32
CA THR A 169 23.25 0.06 -5.14
C THR A 169 24.05 1.15 -4.43
N ALA A 170 25.23 0.80 -3.90
CA ALA A 170 26.13 1.74 -3.23
C ALA A 170 26.59 2.90 -4.15
N ASP A 171 26.73 2.66 -5.46
CA ASP A 171 27.02 3.68 -6.48
C ASP A 171 25.77 4.46 -6.94
N ARG A 172 24.69 4.38 -6.14
CA ARG A 172 23.43 5.11 -6.30
C ARG A 172 22.65 4.72 -7.56
N GLN A 173 22.84 3.53 -8.13
CA GLN A 173 21.98 3.05 -9.21
C GLN A 173 20.68 2.46 -8.65
N GLY A 174 19.57 3.04 -9.08
CA GLY A 174 18.22 2.61 -8.68
C GLY A 174 17.54 1.77 -9.75
N ARG A 175 16.84 0.72 -9.32
CA ARG A 175 16.03 -0.13 -10.19
C ARG A 175 14.72 -0.50 -9.53
N VAL A 176 13.66 -0.50 -10.33
CA VAL A 176 12.34 -1.02 -9.96
C VAL A 176 11.99 -2.12 -10.95
N ASP A 177 11.68 -3.30 -10.43
CA ASP A 177 11.17 -4.43 -11.18
C ASP A 177 9.73 -4.67 -10.71
N TYR A 178 8.76 -4.50 -11.61
CA TYR A 178 7.35 -4.81 -11.35
C TYR A 178 6.86 -5.90 -12.30
N GLN A 179 6.37 -6.99 -11.71
CA GLN A 179 5.66 -8.04 -12.42
C GLN A 179 4.17 -7.94 -12.08
N PRO A 180 3.29 -7.60 -13.04
CA PRO A 180 1.85 -7.50 -12.75
C PRO A 180 1.25 -8.87 -12.47
N ALA A 181 0.11 -8.86 -11.79
CA ALA A 181 -0.72 -10.04 -11.63
C ALA A 181 -1.15 -10.57 -13.00
N ILE A 182 -1.38 -11.89 -13.10
CA ILE A 182 -2.17 -12.44 -14.21
C ILE A 182 -3.52 -12.79 -13.63
N VAL A 183 -4.58 -12.24 -14.21
CA VAL A 183 -5.94 -12.50 -13.76
C VAL A 183 -6.84 -12.94 -14.90
N GLU A 184 -7.83 -13.72 -14.54
CA GLU A 184 -8.87 -14.21 -15.42
C GLU A 184 -10.21 -13.71 -14.88
N VAL A 185 -10.88 -12.88 -15.67
CA VAL A 185 -12.13 -12.22 -15.33
C VAL A 185 -13.25 -12.90 -16.10
N SER A 186 -14.32 -13.25 -15.41
CA SER A 186 -15.53 -13.83 -15.99
C SER A 186 -16.76 -13.14 -15.42
N SER A 187 -17.78 -12.93 -16.25
CA SER A 187 -19.09 -12.42 -15.83
C SER A 187 -20.20 -13.44 -16.10
N ARG A 188 -21.34 -13.31 -15.41
CA ARG A 188 -22.51 -14.17 -15.62
C ARG A 188 -22.99 -14.03 -17.08
N GLY A 189 -22.80 -15.07 -17.88
CA GLY A 189 -23.19 -15.09 -19.30
C GLY A 189 -22.19 -14.42 -20.26
N GLY A 190 -21.08 -13.87 -19.76
CA GLY A 190 -20.04 -13.25 -20.57
C GLY A 190 -18.89 -14.19 -20.92
N LYS A 191 -18.05 -13.76 -21.87
CA LYS A 191 -16.79 -14.44 -22.17
C LYS A 191 -15.76 -14.19 -21.08
N GLN A 192 -14.95 -15.20 -20.82
CA GLN A 192 -13.79 -15.11 -19.95
C GLN A 192 -12.68 -14.32 -20.64
N VAL A 193 -12.09 -13.36 -19.93
CA VAL A 193 -11.01 -12.50 -20.43
C VAL A 193 -9.82 -12.59 -19.50
N ARG A 194 -8.63 -12.69 -20.07
CA ARG A 194 -7.37 -12.75 -19.32
C ARG A 194 -6.64 -11.42 -19.44
N LEU A 195 -6.28 -10.84 -18.31
CA LEU A 195 -5.43 -9.65 -18.23
C LEU A 195 -4.02 -10.08 -17.81
N THR A 196 -2.99 -9.59 -18.48
CA THR A 196 -1.60 -10.05 -18.29
C THR A 196 -0.58 -8.94 -18.17
N THR A 197 -0.92 -7.74 -18.63
CA THR A 197 -0.03 -6.59 -18.75
C THR A 197 -0.49 -5.51 -17.79
N ALA A 198 0.46 -4.75 -17.21
CA ALA A 198 0.12 -3.56 -16.45
C ALA A 198 -0.65 -2.57 -17.35
N GLY A 199 -1.70 -1.94 -16.81
CA GLY A 199 -2.60 -1.06 -17.57
C GLY A 199 -3.75 -1.79 -18.29
N ASP A 200 -3.70 -3.12 -18.44
CA ASP A 200 -4.80 -3.89 -19.02
C ASP A 200 -6.08 -3.68 -18.21
N HIS A 201 -7.22 -3.55 -18.90
CA HIS A 201 -8.52 -3.42 -18.27
C HIS A 201 -9.65 -4.06 -19.07
N ILE A 202 -10.76 -4.33 -18.39
CA ILE A 202 -12.02 -4.72 -18.98
C ILE A 202 -13.17 -3.99 -18.29
N ASP A 203 -14.15 -3.56 -19.10
CA ASP A 203 -15.41 -2.98 -18.61
C ASP A 203 -16.52 -4.02 -18.73
N ILE A 204 -17.25 -4.20 -17.63
CA ILE A 204 -18.35 -5.16 -17.52
C ILE A 204 -19.61 -4.37 -17.19
N THR A 205 -20.59 -4.42 -18.09
CA THR A 205 -21.94 -3.92 -17.81
C THR A 205 -22.63 -4.91 -16.88
N LEU A 206 -23.17 -4.40 -15.77
CA LEU A 206 -23.86 -5.20 -14.77
C LEU A 206 -25.37 -5.16 -14.98
N SER A 207 -26.09 -6.19 -14.51
CA SER A 207 -27.53 -6.30 -14.71
C SER A 207 -28.35 -5.25 -13.94
N GLU A 208 -29.47 -4.83 -14.54
CA GLU A 208 -30.48 -3.89 -13.97
C GLU A 208 -31.15 -4.43 -12.69
N GLU A 209 -31.13 -5.75 -12.46
CA GLU A 209 -31.70 -6.39 -11.27
C GLU A 209 -30.95 -6.07 -9.98
N MET A 210 -29.77 -5.48 -10.10
CA MET A 210 -29.12 -4.87 -8.96
C MET A 210 -29.92 -3.66 -8.49
N ARG A 211 -30.43 -3.75 -7.26
CA ARG A 211 -30.74 -2.59 -6.43
C ARG A 211 -29.59 -2.38 -5.43
N PRO A 212 -28.58 -1.54 -5.73
CA PRO A 212 -27.55 -1.29 -4.75
C PRO A 212 -27.96 -0.12 -3.84
N LEU A 213 -27.98 -0.41 -2.54
CA LEU A 213 -27.83 0.50 -1.40
C LEU A 213 -29.06 1.40 -1.11
N GLU A 214 -30.03 0.88 -0.33
CA GLU A 214 -30.96 1.75 0.41
C GLU A 214 -30.29 2.42 1.64
N SER A 215 -29.16 1.89 2.11
CA SER A 215 -28.35 2.50 3.17
C SER A 215 -26.85 2.32 2.95
N LEU A 216 -26.09 3.39 3.21
CA LEU A 216 -24.63 3.39 3.17
C LEU A 216 -24.09 2.71 4.44
N PRO A 217 -23.10 1.81 4.33
CA PRO A 217 -22.48 1.22 5.51
C PRO A 217 -21.74 2.28 6.35
N ALA A 218 -21.59 2.00 7.65
CA ALA A 218 -20.80 2.82 8.55
C ALA A 218 -19.38 3.05 7.98
N PRO A 219 -18.87 4.30 7.99
CA PRO A 219 -17.55 4.59 7.44
C PRO A 219 -16.47 3.89 8.26
N ILE A 220 -15.45 3.39 7.57
CA ILE A 220 -14.20 2.95 8.19
C ILE A 220 -13.20 4.07 7.94
N GLY A 221 -12.70 4.69 9.01
CA GLY A 221 -11.67 5.72 8.93
C GLY A 221 -10.26 5.12 8.97
N PRO A 222 -9.20 5.87 8.61
CA PRO A 222 -7.82 5.39 8.75
C PRO A 222 -7.40 5.29 10.23
N VAL A 223 -6.54 4.32 10.56
CA VAL A 223 -5.88 4.19 11.90
C VAL A 223 -4.50 4.87 11.93
N GLY A 224 -4.03 5.33 10.77
CA GLY A 224 -2.65 5.79 10.59
C GLY A 224 -1.69 4.63 10.31
N ASP A 225 -0.44 4.99 10.03
CA ASP A 225 0.60 4.05 9.59
C ASP A 225 0.88 2.93 10.60
N LEU A 226 1.52 1.86 10.11
CA LEU A 226 2.12 0.87 11.00
C LEU A 226 3.21 1.53 11.85
N PRO A 227 3.40 1.11 13.12
CA PRO A 227 4.36 1.72 14.04
C PRO A 227 5.80 1.30 13.70
N LEU A 228 6.25 1.63 12.50
CA LEU A 228 7.58 1.37 11.99
C LEU A 228 8.43 2.65 12.04
N PRO A 229 9.75 2.51 12.20
CA PRO A 229 10.68 3.60 11.97
C PRO A 229 10.44 4.25 10.60
N LYS A 230 10.46 5.59 10.56
CA LYS A 230 10.35 6.33 9.30
C LYS A 230 11.69 6.31 8.56
N ILE A 231 11.65 6.09 7.25
CA ILE A 231 12.83 6.22 6.40
C ILE A 231 12.98 7.70 6.01
N PRO A 232 14.08 8.37 6.40
CA PRO A 232 14.31 9.75 5.99
C PRO A 232 14.48 9.88 4.48
N ARG A 233 14.09 11.03 3.91
CA ARG A 233 14.40 11.42 2.51
C ARG A 233 13.84 10.46 1.45
N LEU A 234 12.75 9.73 1.74
CA LEU A 234 12.05 9.00 0.69
C LEU A 234 11.33 9.97 -0.26
N PRO A 235 11.50 9.78 -1.58
CA PRO A 235 10.80 10.60 -2.55
C PRO A 235 9.30 10.33 -2.51
N VAL A 236 8.50 11.39 -2.71
CA VAL A 236 7.04 11.28 -2.75
C VAL A 236 6.60 10.64 -4.06
N ILE A 237 5.84 9.55 -3.97
CA ILE A 237 5.23 8.91 -5.13
C ILE A 237 3.91 9.63 -5.43
N GLY A 238 3.68 9.96 -6.71
CA GLY A 238 2.45 10.63 -7.15
C GLY A 238 1.15 9.92 -6.75
N GLU A 239 0.08 10.70 -6.55
CA GLU A 239 -1.26 10.24 -6.17
C GLU A 239 -1.79 9.15 -7.09
N PRO A 240 -2.56 8.14 -6.61
CA PRO A 240 -3.10 6.99 -7.37
C PRO A 240 -3.74 7.35 -8.73
N GLU A 241 -3.92 6.35 -9.58
CA GLU A 241 -4.59 6.56 -10.88
C GLU A 241 -5.99 7.16 -10.63
N ASN A 242 -6.42 8.11 -11.45
CA ASN A 242 -7.75 8.69 -11.28
C ASN A 242 -8.81 7.63 -11.62
N ALA A 243 -9.92 7.63 -10.90
CA ALA A 243 -11.06 6.81 -11.27
C ALA A 243 -11.51 7.19 -12.70
N PRO A 244 -11.92 6.24 -13.54
CA PRO A 244 -12.42 6.54 -14.88
C PRO A 244 -13.59 7.52 -14.80
N ALA A 245 -13.66 8.46 -15.76
CA ALA A 245 -14.81 9.34 -15.88
C ALA A 245 -16.09 8.52 -16.16
N PRO A 246 -17.26 8.95 -15.64
CA PRO A 246 -18.52 8.31 -15.95
C PRO A 246 -18.77 8.28 -17.47
N THR A 247 -19.25 7.15 -17.99
CA THR A 247 -19.56 7.01 -19.41
C THR A 247 -20.98 7.55 -19.69
N ALA A 248 -21.26 7.96 -20.94
CA ALA A 248 -22.59 8.46 -21.31
C ALA A 248 -23.67 7.37 -21.41
N LYS A 249 -23.30 6.09 -21.29
CA LYS A 249 -24.23 4.96 -21.40
C LYS A 249 -24.94 4.74 -20.07
N PRO A 250 -26.28 4.73 -20.02
CA PRO A 250 -27.00 4.42 -18.78
C PRO A 250 -26.70 3.01 -18.26
N GLY A 251 -26.88 2.82 -16.96
CA GLY A 251 -26.64 1.54 -16.27
C GLY A 251 -25.40 1.56 -15.36
N SER A 252 -25.07 0.39 -14.81
CA SER A 252 -23.89 0.20 -13.95
C SER A 252 -22.76 -0.49 -14.71
N THR A 253 -21.56 0.07 -14.64
CA THR A 253 -20.35 -0.48 -15.28
C THR A 253 -19.28 -0.73 -14.21
N LEU A 254 -18.77 -1.96 -14.18
CA LEU A 254 -17.59 -2.33 -13.38
C LEU A 254 -16.37 -2.39 -14.29
N ARG A 255 -15.39 -1.52 -14.04
CA ARG A 255 -14.05 -1.67 -14.61
C ARG A 255 -13.20 -2.54 -13.70
N VAL A 256 -12.51 -3.53 -14.27
CA VAL A 256 -11.44 -4.29 -13.60
C VAL A 256 -10.14 -4.01 -14.36
N SER A 257 -9.11 -3.51 -13.67
CA SER A 257 -7.80 -3.22 -14.27
C SER A 257 -6.63 -3.78 -13.48
N LEU A 258 -5.52 -4.01 -14.17
CA LEU A 258 -4.22 -4.30 -13.58
C LEU A 258 -3.43 -2.99 -13.43
N GLY A 259 -3.08 -2.62 -12.20
CA GLY A 259 -2.44 -1.32 -11.99
C GLY A 259 -0.99 -1.27 -12.46
N GLU A 260 -0.58 -0.06 -12.83
CA GLU A 260 0.78 0.26 -13.25
C GLU A 260 1.69 0.56 -12.05
N VAL A 261 3.00 0.37 -12.26
CA VAL A 261 4.00 0.79 -11.30
C VAL A 261 4.26 2.28 -11.43
N ARG A 262 4.36 2.93 -10.27
CA ARG A 262 4.75 4.32 -10.15
C ARG A 262 5.97 4.39 -9.29
N GLN A 263 6.91 5.22 -9.69
CA GLN A 263 8.18 5.34 -9.00
C GLN A 263 8.60 6.79 -8.92
N ALA A 264 9.31 7.09 -7.85
CA ALA A 264 10.00 8.35 -7.65
C ALA A 264 11.43 8.06 -7.19
N ARG A 265 12.37 8.87 -7.65
CA ARG A 265 13.79 8.75 -7.29
C ARG A 265 14.32 10.13 -6.94
N GLU A 266 15.05 10.21 -5.84
CA GLU A 266 15.70 11.42 -5.38
C GLU A 266 17.03 11.05 -4.73
N GLY A 267 18.14 11.56 -5.29
CA GLY A 267 19.49 11.30 -4.77
C GLY A 267 19.83 9.81 -4.62
N ASP A 268 20.00 9.39 -3.37
CA ASP A 268 20.33 8.05 -2.91
C ASP A 268 19.10 7.18 -2.59
N ALA A 269 17.88 7.61 -2.91
CA ALA A 269 16.66 6.89 -2.60
C ALA A 269 15.76 6.67 -3.83
N ILE A 270 15.09 5.51 -3.84
CA ILE A 270 14.03 5.19 -4.79
C ILE A 270 12.82 4.62 -4.05
N ALA A 271 11.63 5.01 -4.48
CA ALA A 271 10.38 4.50 -3.94
C ALA A 271 9.47 4.09 -5.10
N ALA A 272 8.74 2.99 -4.94
CA ALA A 272 7.81 2.47 -5.93
C ALA A 272 6.52 1.98 -5.27
N ARG A 273 5.42 2.14 -6.01
CA ARG A 273 4.06 1.72 -5.62
C ARG A 273 3.34 1.12 -6.82
N ALA A 274 2.59 0.06 -6.59
CA ALA A 274 1.68 -0.52 -7.59
C ALA A 274 0.41 -1.05 -6.92
N THR A 275 -0.74 -0.91 -7.57
CA THR A 275 -1.98 -1.58 -7.16
C THR A 275 -2.18 -2.81 -8.04
N ALA A 276 -2.25 -4.00 -7.47
CA ALA A 276 -2.29 -5.23 -8.25
C ALA A 276 -3.54 -5.36 -9.13
N ILE A 277 -4.71 -5.14 -8.52
CA ILE A 277 -6.01 -5.20 -9.19
C ILE A 277 -6.82 -4.02 -8.68
N ARG A 278 -7.35 -3.20 -9.58
CA ARG A 278 -8.28 -2.12 -9.23
C ARG A 278 -9.65 -2.40 -9.82
N MET A 279 -10.67 -2.04 -9.07
CA MET A 279 -12.06 -2.19 -9.46
C MET A 279 -12.78 -0.87 -9.25
N THR A 280 -13.40 -0.35 -10.29
CA THR A 280 -14.20 0.87 -10.19
C THR A 280 -15.62 0.59 -10.67
N LEU A 281 -16.59 0.83 -9.79
CA LEU A 281 -18.00 0.74 -10.10
C LEU A 281 -18.55 2.14 -10.38
N THR A 282 -19.00 2.34 -11.60
CA THR A 282 -19.63 3.57 -12.06
C THR A 282 -21.11 3.32 -12.29
N ARG A 283 -21.96 4.24 -11.85
CA ARG A 283 -23.39 4.26 -12.16
C ARG A 283 -23.70 5.48 -13.02
N ASN A 284 -24.39 5.27 -14.13
CA ASN A 284 -24.90 6.33 -14.98
C ASN A 284 -26.43 6.28 -14.96
N ALA A 285 -27.06 7.39 -14.61
CA ALA A 285 -28.50 7.51 -14.56
C ALA A 285 -29.11 7.56 -15.97
N ASP A 286 -30.27 6.94 -16.12
CA ASP A 286 -31.11 7.12 -17.30
C ASP A 286 -31.63 8.55 -17.39
N LYS A 287 -31.33 9.25 -18.49
CA LYS A 287 -31.85 10.60 -18.75
C LYS A 287 -33.29 10.61 -19.31
N ASN A 288 -33.92 9.44 -19.50
CA ASN A 288 -35.10 9.27 -20.36
C ASN A 288 -36.46 9.16 -19.65
N GLY A 289 -36.63 9.57 -18.39
CA GLY A 289 -37.98 9.66 -17.84
C GLY A 289 -38.10 10.27 -16.47
N ASN A 290 -38.67 11.48 -16.39
CA ASN A 290 -39.35 12.17 -15.27
C ASN A 290 -38.84 12.02 -13.81
N LYS A 291 -37.70 11.39 -13.55
CA LYS A 291 -36.96 11.40 -12.30
C LYS A 291 -35.68 12.19 -12.55
N ALA A 292 -35.80 13.51 -12.47
CA ALA A 292 -34.65 14.32 -12.08
C ALA A 292 -34.12 13.77 -10.74
N ASP A 293 -32.79 13.68 -10.59
CA ASP A 293 -32.07 13.49 -9.32
C ASP A 293 -31.44 12.12 -8.99
N ALA A 294 -31.22 11.21 -9.96
CA ALA A 294 -30.25 10.12 -9.74
C ALA A 294 -28.83 10.59 -10.12
N PRO A 295 -27.87 10.75 -9.19
CA PRO A 295 -26.52 11.17 -9.52
C PRO A 295 -25.79 10.06 -10.31
N SER A 296 -25.22 10.45 -11.46
CA SER A 296 -24.24 9.61 -12.16
C SER A 296 -22.86 9.83 -11.53
N GLY A 297 -22.12 8.76 -11.25
CA GLY A 297 -20.82 8.89 -10.61
C GLY A 297 -20.18 7.56 -10.22
N VAL A 298 -18.95 7.65 -9.73
CA VAL A 298 -18.22 6.52 -9.13
C VAL A 298 -18.89 6.21 -7.79
N VAL A 299 -19.38 4.99 -7.66
CA VAL A 299 -20.09 4.51 -6.47
C VAL A 299 -19.15 3.70 -5.56
N ALA A 300 -18.15 3.06 -6.15
CA ALA A 300 -17.07 2.39 -5.42
C ALA A 300 -15.77 2.41 -6.23
N ASP A 301 -14.66 2.58 -5.54
CA ASP A 301 -13.31 2.43 -6.08
C ASP A 301 -12.49 1.61 -5.09
N LEU A 302 -12.04 0.42 -5.50
CA LEU A 302 -11.42 -0.56 -4.64
C LEU A 302 -10.13 -1.08 -5.28
N GLY A 303 -9.01 -0.85 -4.59
CA GLY A 303 -7.75 -1.54 -4.86
C GLY A 303 -7.63 -2.83 -4.05
N ILE A 304 -7.24 -3.92 -4.70
CA ILE A 304 -6.76 -5.14 -4.06
C ILE A 304 -5.27 -5.23 -4.33
N GLY A 305 -4.48 -5.37 -3.25
CA GLY A 305 -3.04 -5.57 -3.38
C GLY A 305 -2.25 -4.31 -3.65
N MET A 306 -2.23 -3.38 -2.70
CA MET A 306 -1.26 -2.28 -2.73
C MET A 306 0.12 -2.82 -2.39
N LEU A 307 1.07 -2.64 -3.30
CA LEU A 307 2.46 -3.00 -3.14
C LEU A 307 3.27 -1.71 -3.00
N GLU A 308 4.12 -1.64 -1.97
CA GLU A 308 5.03 -0.53 -1.74
C GLU A 308 6.43 -1.09 -1.48
N ALA A 309 7.42 -0.54 -2.17
CA ALA A 309 8.81 -0.90 -1.97
C ALA A 309 9.67 0.36 -2.08
N ALA A 310 10.60 0.54 -1.15
CA ALA A 310 11.55 1.64 -1.19
C ALA A 310 12.94 1.14 -0.80
N ALA A 311 13.96 1.70 -1.45
CA ALA A 311 15.34 1.35 -1.21
C ALA A 311 16.20 2.62 -1.14
N VAL A 312 17.19 2.61 -0.25
CA VAL A 312 18.17 3.69 -0.08
C VAL A 312 19.56 3.10 -0.29
N ALA A 313 20.43 3.78 -1.02
CA ALA A 313 21.77 3.30 -1.29
C ALA A 313 22.49 2.95 0.02
N PRO A 314 23.08 1.76 0.14
CA PRO A 314 23.91 1.44 1.29
C PRO A 314 25.11 2.38 1.30
N THR A 315 25.50 2.85 2.48
CA THR A 315 26.76 3.56 2.68
C THR A 315 27.90 2.55 2.64
N GLY A 316 28.26 2.08 1.44
CA GLY A 316 29.47 1.30 1.22
C GLY A 316 30.67 2.24 1.31
N GLY A 317 31.61 1.93 2.20
CA GLY A 317 32.78 2.74 2.53
C GLY A 317 33.57 3.18 1.30
N ASP A 318 34.15 4.37 1.42
CA ASP A 318 35.13 4.90 0.47
C ASP A 318 36.15 3.80 0.11
N SER A 319 36.16 3.44 -1.16
CA SER A 319 37.29 2.82 -1.87
C SER A 319 37.98 1.62 -1.18
N ALA A 320 37.82 0.43 -1.76
CA ALA A 320 38.82 -0.62 -1.60
C ALA A 320 40.22 -0.02 -1.83
N PRO A 321 41.20 -0.14 -0.89
CA PRO A 321 42.52 0.44 -1.08
C PRO A 321 43.32 -0.45 -2.04
N GLY A 322 43.10 -0.22 -3.33
CA GLY A 322 44.03 -0.58 -4.38
C GLY A 322 45.20 0.39 -4.40
N ARG A 323 46.32 -0.03 -3.80
CA ARG A 323 47.70 0.23 -4.25
C ARG A 323 48.02 1.70 -4.62
N SER A 324 48.47 2.48 -3.64
CA SER A 324 49.27 3.69 -3.87
C SER A 324 50.64 3.57 -3.20
N THR A 325 51.67 3.69 -4.03
CA THR A 325 53.11 3.62 -3.76
C THR A 325 53.60 4.64 -2.72
N PRO A 326 54.65 4.34 -1.94
CA PRO A 326 55.19 5.25 -0.95
C PRO A 326 56.04 6.33 -1.63
N SER A 327 55.78 7.60 -1.32
CA SER A 327 56.75 8.67 -1.58
C SER A 327 57.12 9.28 -0.23
N ASP A 328 58.41 9.21 0.08
CA ASP A 328 59.06 9.79 1.24
C ASP A 328 58.87 11.30 1.32
N SER A 329 58.60 11.81 2.53
CA SER A 329 59.37 12.92 3.12
C SER A 329 58.90 13.29 4.55
N VAL A 330 59.79 13.01 5.52
CA VAL A 330 60.22 13.84 6.67
C VAL A 330 59.24 14.10 7.85
N GLN A 331 59.44 13.29 8.90
CA GLN A 331 59.91 13.65 10.26
C GLN A 331 59.21 14.73 11.11
N GLY A 332 58.69 14.33 12.29
CA GLY A 332 58.71 15.22 13.47
C GLY A 332 57.64 15.03 14.57
N VAL A 333 58.00 14.25 15.60
CA VAL A 333 57.60 14.37 17.03
C VAL A 333 56.23 13.81 17.49
N SER A 334 56.31 12.83 18.40
CA SER A 334 55.28 12.47 19.40
C SER A 334 55.84 12.82 20.80
N PRO A 335 55.00 13.10 21.82
CA PRO A 335 54.38 12.00 22.58
C PRO A 335 52.91 12.21 23.03
N ALA A 336 52.19 11.08 23.05
CA ALA A 336 51.12 10.61 23.94
C ALA A 336 50.12 11.59 24.59
N GLY A 337 48.82 11.34 24.34
CA GLY A 337 47.73 11.78 25.21
C GLY A 337 46.33 11.75 24.61
N THR A 338 45.64 10.61 24.73
CA THR A 338 44.16 10.40 24.68
C THR A 338 43.41 10.75 23.39
N GLY A 339 42.73 9.73 22.85
CA GLY A 339 42.14 9.75 21.52
C GLY A 339 41.03 10.78 21.32
N ALA A 340 41.21 11.58 20.26
CA ALA A 340 40.14 12.27 19.57
C ALA A 340 39.88 11.53 18.25
N GLY A 341 38.80 10.76 18.19
CA GLY A 341 38.17 10.36 16.94
C GLY A 341 36.97 11.28 16.70
N SER A 342 37.22 12.40 16.02
CA SER A 342 36.22 13.20 15.32
C SER A 342 35.45 12.29 14.37
N THR A 343 34.12 12.21 14.37
CA THR A 343 33.21 13.12 13.67
C THR A 343 31.83 12.53 13.85
N GLY A 344 30.87 13.28 14.37
CA GLY A 344 29.55 12.72 14.60
C GLY A 344 28.54 13.71 15.13
N LEU A 345 28.51 14.92 14.58
CA LEU A 345 27.40 15.87 14.78
C LEU A 345 27.28 16.72 13.50
N PRO A 346 26.09 17.16 13.05
CA PRO A 346 24.78 17.09 13.71
C PRO A 346 23.69 16.40 12.86
N ILE A 347 22.66 15.84 13.48
CA ILE A 347 21.31 15.88 12.88
C ILE A 347 20.38 16.51 13.91
N THR A 348 20.49 17.83 14.02
CA THR A 348 19.50 18.70 14.66
C THR A 348 18.56 19.27 13.59
N GLY A 349 17.26 19.31 13.86
CA GLY A 349 16.29 20.13 13.10
C GLY A 349 16.49 21.64 13.35
N PRO A 350 15.51 22.56 13.15
CA PRO A 350 14.19 22.50 12.50
C PRO A 350 14.01 23.58 11.39
N ARG A 351 12.93 23.50 10.58
CA ARG A 351 11.95 24.60 10.33
C ARG A 351 10.84 24.18 9.36
N VAL A 352 9.61 24.35 9.84
CA VAL A 352 8.37 24.33 9.07
C VAL A 352 8.33 25.61 8.23
N ILE A 353 8.37 25.49 6.90
CA ILE A 353 7.74 26.44 5.95
C ILE A 353 7.14 25.60 4.83
N GLY A 354 5.85 25.83 4.57
CA GLY A 354 4.94 24.89 3.93
C GLY A 354 5.01 24.78 2.41
N LEU A 355 4.37 23.72 1.92
CA LEU A 355 3.92 23.60 0.55
C LEU A 355 2.49 23.05 0.54
N ILE A 356 1.57 24.01 0.47
CA ILE A 356 0.28 24.04 -0.23
C ILE A 356 -0.16 22.70 -0.82
N ILE A 357 -1.16 22.09 -0.20
CA ILE A 357 -2.03 21.10 -0.85
C ILE A 357 -2.96 21.88 -1.78
N ALA A 358 -2.63 21.87 -3.07
CA ALA A 358 -3.57 22.20 -4.14
C ALA A 358 -4.54 21.01 -4.29
N GLY A 359 -5.84 21.30 -4.20
CA GLY A 359 -6.90 20.28 -4.32
C GLY A 359 -8.19 20.59 -3.57
N ALA A 360 -8.39 21.82 -3.07
CA ALA A 360 -9.70 22.28 -2.62
C ALA A 360 -10.54 22.76 -3.82
N GLY A 361 -11.40 21.89 -4.32
CA GLY A 361 -12.58 22.19 -5.11
C GLY A 361 -13.49 20.97 -5.00
N LEU A 362 -14.67 20.98 -4.39
CA LEU A 362 -15.73 21.96 -4.53
C LEU A 362 -16.78 21.68 -3.43
N VAL A 363 -16.80 22.42 -2.32
CA VAL A 363 -17.85 22.29 -1.27
C VAL A 363 -18.47 23.63 -0.85
N LEU A 364 -18.03 24.78 -1.37
CA LEU A 364 -18.59 26.09 -0.98
C LEU A 364 -19.67 26.64 -1.91
N GLY A 365 -20.48 25.78 -2.53
CA GLY A 365 -21.66 26.18 -3.32
C GLY A 365 -22.99 25.50 -2.95
N GLY A 366 -22.98 24.51 -2.04
CA GLY A 366 -24.13 23.63 -1.81
C GLY A 366 -24.99 23.92 -0.56
N ILE A 367 -24.64 24.92 0.25
CA ILE A 367 -25.32 25.18 1.54
C ILE A 367 -26.22 26.43 1.51
N CYS A 368 -26.13 27.30 0.48
CA CYS A 368 -27.05 28.45 0.35
C CYS A 368 -28.33 28.16 -0.47
N ALA A 369 -28.45 27.01 -1.15
CA ALA A 369 -29.64 26.68 -1.95
C ALA A 369 -30.76 25.96 -1.16
N VAL A 370 -30.48 25.41 0.02
CA VAL A 370 -31.46 24.68 0.84
C VAL A 370 -32.11 25.57 1.92
N ALA A 371 -31.49 26.71 2.26
CA ALA A 371 -32.03 27.65 3.24
C ALA A 371 -33.05 28.67 2.65
N LEU A 372 -33.15 28.79 1.32
CA LEU A 372 -34.07 29.74 0.66
C LEU A 372 -35.35 29.09 0.09
N THR A 373 -35.48 27.76 0.14
CA THR A 373 -36.69 27.05 -0.35
C THR A 373 -37.61 26.54 0.76
N SER A 374 -37.26 26.67 2.04
CA SER A 374 -38.08 26.22 3.17
C SER A 374 -38.90 27.32 3.88
N ARG A 375 -38.92 28.56 3.36
CA ARG A 375 -39.61 29.70 4.02
C ARG A 375 -40.73 30.38 3.26
N ARG A 376 -41.30 29.76 2.21
CA ARG A 376 -42.52 30.27 1.55
C ARG A 376 -43.49 29.16 1.19
N ARG A 377 -44.32 28.77 2.17
CA ARG A 377 -45.70 28.30 1.99
C ARG A 377 -46.39 28.20 3.36
N ARG A 378 -46.78 29.35 3.89
CA ARG A 378 -48.00 29.54 4.68
C ARG A 378 -48.64 30.85 4.21
N ASN A 379 -49.82 30.73 3.63
CA ASN A 379 -51.00 31.57 3.79
C ASN A 379 -52.04 31.11 2.75
N GLU A 380 -53.02 30.34 3.23
CA GLU A 380 -54.50 30.46 3.10
C GLU A 380 -55.11 31.15 1.85
N PRO A 381 -56.37 30.82 1.47
CA PRO A 381 -57.58 30.85 2.31
C PRO A 381 -58.00 29.53 2.97
#